data_AF-A0A2E2UD12-F1
#
_entry.id   AF-A0A2E2UD12-F1
#
_cell.length_a   1.000
_cell.length_b   1.000
_cell.length_c   1.000
_cell.angle_alpha   90.00
_cell.angle_beta   90.00
_cell.angle_gamma   90.00
#
_symmetry.space_group_name_H-M   'P 1'
#
loop_
_entity.id
_entity.type
_entity.pdbx_description
1 polymer ?
#
loop_
_entity_poly.entity_id
_entity_poly.type
_entity_poly.pdbx_seq_one_letter_code
_entity_poly.pdbx_strand_id
1 'polypeptide(L)'
;MKKIILSFILTSFNAQAITYSIGTHVPFFNQVQTSTSGGSQVFAINPYLGIGTQFHLAGGNYFMPELGYSYYTDTGSNYNRDTIFLHYNFAYVITNKFIARYGITSHTYRLIGGGGSQTLSNGNGSTRFPSPNKTVSSSFTTLNAGMEYFLSSKNYSVRFDFNIMNTNDLDNRAYNYLLTVNIYR
;
A
#
# COMPACT_ATOMS: atom_id res chain seq x y z
N MET A 1 7.35 15.66 -26.25
CA MET A 1 8.30 16.44 -25.43
C MET A 1 7.97 16.49 -23.93
N LYS A 2 6.70 16.54 -23.48
CA LYS A 2 6.38 16.55 -22.02
C LYS A 2 6.80 15.30 -21.23
N LYS A 3 6.94 14.13 -21.87
CA LYS A 3 7.35 12.87 -21.21
C LYS A 3 8.86 12.77 -20.89
N ILE A 4 9.71 13.52 -21.58
CA ILE A 4 11.17 13.47 -21.40
C ILE A 4 11.62 14.37 -20.24
N ILE A 5 10.89 15.46 -19.98
CA ILE A 5 11.18 16.41 -18.91
C ILE A 5 10.99 15.77 -17.52
N LEU A 6 10.02 14.85 -17.37
CA LEU A 6 9.79 14.16 -16.10
C LEU A 6 10.94 13.18 -15.74
N SER A 7 11.52 12.51 -16.75
CA SER A 7 12.69 11.64 -16.55
C SER A 7 13.96 12.41 -16.22
N PHE A 8 14.08 13.66 -16.66
CA PHE A 8 15.27 14.49 -16.43
C PHE A 8 15.30 15.14 -15.04
N ILE A 9 14.14 15.38 -14.42
CA ILE A 9 14.04 15.91 -13.04
C ILE A 9 14.38 14.83 -12.00
N LEU A 10 14.21 13.54 -12.34
CA LEU A 10 14.54 12.41 -11.46
C LEU A 10 16.04 12.08 -11.41
N THR A 11 16.85 12.57 -12.35
CA THR A 11 18.28 12.22 -12.45
C THR A 11 19.24 13.34 -12.06
N SER A 12 18.73 14.54 -11.76
CA SER A 12 19.54 15.76 -11.58
C SER A 12 19.80 16.17 -10.13
N PHE A 13 19.43 15.35 -9.15
CA PHE A 13 19.78 15.56 -7.75
C PHE A 13 20.86 14.55 -7.31
N ASN A 14 22.04 15.08 -7.01
CA ASN A 14 23.23 14.36 -6.55
C ASN A 14 22.92 13.26 -5.51
N ALA A 15 23.18 12.01 -5.90
CA ALA A 15 23.18 10.79 -5.09
C ALA A 15 21.92 10.55 -4.22
N GLN A 16 20.85 10.07 -4.87
CA GLN A 16 19.67 9.52 -4.20
C GLN A 16 19.72 8.00 -4.26
N ALA A 17 19.51 7.35 -3.12
CA ALA A 17 19.38 5.90 -3.11
C ALA A 17 18.04 5.51 -3.72
N ILE A 18 18.07 4.62 -4.71
CA ILE A 18 16.87 4.01 -5.26
C ILE A 18 16.48 2.87 -4.34
N THR A 19 15.20 2.80 -4.00
CA THR A 19 14.63 1.75 -3.15
C THR A 19 13.72 0.85 -3.97
N TYR A 20 13.91 -0.46 -3.81
CA TYR A 20 12.99 -1.47 -4.30
C TYR A 20 12.36 -2.17 -3.12
N SER A 21 11.03 -2.15 -3.06
CA SER A 21 10.25 -2.64 -1.93
C SER A 21 9.47 -3.88 -2.36
N ILE A 22 9.54 -4.95 -1.57
CA ILE A 22 8.76 -6.18 -1.81
C ILE A 22 8.11 -6.57 -0.49
N GLY A 23 6.83 -6.92 -0.50
CA GLY A 23 6.16 -7.28 0.74
C GLY A 23 4.70 -7.67 0.60
N THR A 24 3.92 -7.35 1.63
CA THR A 24 2.48 -7.58 1.66
C THR A 24 1.71 -6.35 2.14
N HIS A 25 0.55 -6.12 1.54
CA HIS A 25 -0.41 -5.09 1.95
C HIS A 25 -1.69 -5.71 2.51
N VAL A 26 -2.19 -5.22 3.64
CA VAL A 26 -3.44 -5.70 4.25
C VAL A 26 -4.45 -4.56 4.31
N PRO A 27 -5.50 -4.56 3.46
CA PRO A 27 -6.33 -3.39 3.17
C PRO A 27 -7.34 -3.02 4.26
N PHE A 28 -7.77 -3.98 5.08
CA PHE A 28 -8.77 -3.76 6.12
C PHE A 28 -8.42 -4.57 7.36
N PHE A 29 -7.63 -3.97 8.25
CA PHE A 29 -7.29 -4.57 9.52
C PHE A 29 -8.47 -4.45 10.50
N ASN A 30 -8.95 -5.60 10.99
CA ASN A 30 -9.96 -5.71 12.04
C ASN A 30 -11.36 -5.15 11.69
N GLN A 31 -11.70 -5.06 10.40
CA GLN A 31 -12.99 -4.50 9.95
C GLN A 31 -13.81 -5.42 9.05
N VAL A 32 -13.14 -6.28 8.28
CA VAL A 32 -13.84 -7.23 7.42
C VAL A 32 -14.12 -8.49 8.23
N GLN A 33 -15.40 -8.85 8.32
CA GLN A 33 -15.82 -10.13 8.88
C GLN A 33 -15.42 -11.26 7.91
N THR A 34 -14.47 -12.09 8.33
CA THR A 34 -13.91 -13.21 7.55
C THR A 34 -14.65 -14.52 7.76
N SER A 35 -15.55 -14.61 8.75
CA SER A 35 -16.32 -15.81 9.01
C SER A 35 -17.77 -15.51 9.40
N THR A 36 -18.65 -16.46 9.14
CA THR A 36 -20.05 -16.45 9.64
C THR A 36 -20.14 -16.43 11.16
N SER A 37 -19.07 -16.81 11.86
CA SER A 37 -18.92 -16.76 13.33
C SER A 37 -18.35 -15.44 13.88
N GLY A 38 -18.06 -14.45 13.03
CA GLY A 38 -17.61 -13.13 13.48
C GLY A 38 -16.10 -12.92 13.56
N GLY A 39 -15.29 -13.76 12.90
CA GLY A 39 -13.85 -13.54 12.78
C GLY A 39 -13.55 -12.28 11.99
N SER A 40 -12.51 -11.53 12.34
CA SER A 40 -12.06 -10.34 11.60
C SER A 40 -10.78 -10.62 10.81
N GLN A 41 -10.56 -9.91 9.70
CA GLN A 41 -9.33 -10.03 8.92
C GLN A 41 -8.17 -9.35 9.66
N VAL A 42 -7.25 -10.15 10.19
CA VAL A 42 -6.06 -9.67 10.90
C VAL A 42 -4.82 -9.66 9.98
N PHE A 43 -4.72 -10.64 9.08
CA PHE A 43 -3.58 -10.81 8.19
C PHE A 43 -4.01 -11.35 6.83
N ALA A 44 -3.35 -10.91 5.75
CA ALA A 44 -3.48 -11.46 4.41
C ALA A 44 -2.16 -11.33 3.65
N ILE A 45 -1.90 -12.26 2.74
CA ILE A 45 -0.75 -12.21 1.84
C ILE A 45 -1.23 -11.63 0.51
N ASN A 46 -1.05 -10.33 0.33
CA ASN A 46 -1.31 -9.63 -0.93
C ASN A 46 0.00 -9.04 -1.41
N PRO A 47 0.65 -9.62 -2.43
CA PRO A 47 1.97 -9.17 -2.85
C PRO A 47 1.99 -7.68 -3.12
N TYR A 48 3.01 -7.01 -2.58
CA TYR A 48 3.31 -5.60 -2.79
C TYR A 48 4.66 -5.46 -3.45
N LEU A 49 4.73 -4.59 -4.45
CA LEU A 49 5.95 -4.16 -5.11
C LEU A 49 6.00 -2.63 -5.09
N GLY A 50 7.16 -2.07 -4.79
CA GLY A 50 7.37 -0.63 -4.76
C GLY A 50 8.71 -0.22 -5.36
N ILE A 51 8.73 0.97 -5.95
CA ILE A 51 9.95 1.66 -6.34
C ILE A 51 9.91 3.08 -5.79
N GLY A 52 10.97 3.47 -5.09
CA GLY A 52 11.07 4.76 -4.45
C GLY A 52 12.46 5.35 -4.55
N THR A 53 12.59 6.56 -4.02
CA THR A 53 13.86 7.27 -3.88
C THR A 53 13.86 8.02 -2.56
N GLN A 54 15.04 8.50 -2.13
CA GLN A 54 15.18 9.33 -0.95
C GLN A 54 15.86 10.65 -1.29
N PHE A 55 15.24 11.74 -0.84
CA PHE A 55 15.75 13.10 -0.93
C PHE A 55 16.16 13.52 0.48
N HIS A 56 17.44 13.78 0.71
CA HIS A 56 17.87 14.41 1.96
C HIS A 56 17.32 15.84 2.00
N LEU A 57 16.70 16.20 3.12
CA LEU A 57 16.16 17.55 3.33
C LEU A 57 17.16 18.36 4.18
N ALA A 58 17.06 18.23 5.50
CA ALA A 58 17.92 18.90 6.47
C ALA A 58 18.03 18.09 7.76
N GLY A 59 19.21 18.10 8.37
CA GLY A 59 19.49 17.29 9.57
C GLY A 59 19.25 15.81 9.30
N GLY A 60 18.51 15.14 10.18
CA GLY A 60 18.11 13.74 10.03
C GLY A 60 16.85 13.52 9.19
N ASN A 61 16.34 14.53 8.47
CA ASN A 61 15.08 14.43 7.73
C ASN A 61 15.28 14.09 6.25
N TYR A 62 14.43 13.21 5.75
CA TYR A 62 14.38 12.79 4.36
C TYR A 62 12.94 12.85 3.84
N PHE A 63 12.78 13.16 2.55
CA PHE A 63 11.55 12.93 1.82
C PHE A 63 11.71 11.65 0.98
N MET A 64 10.79 10.71 1.10
CA MET A 64 10.88 9.37 0.54
C MET A 64 9.61 9.03 -0.25
N PRO A 65 9.46 9.58 -1.47
CA PRO A 65 8.34 9.22 -2.32
C PRO A 65 8.52 7.81 -2.88
N GLU A 66 7.41 7.08 -2.99
CA GLU A 66 7.38 5.71 -3.51
C GLU A 66 6.11 5.48 -4.34
N LEU A 67 6.29 4.85 -5.50
CA LEU A 67 5.20 4.27 -6.30
C LEU A 67 5.08 2.79 -5.95
N GLY A 68 3.91 2.39 -5.47
CA GLY A 68 3.61 1.02 -5.10
C GLY A 68 2.52 0.38 -5.93
N TYR A 69 2.49 -0.94 -5.95
CA TYR A 69 1.42 -1.76 -6.52
C TYR A 69 1.17 -2.98 -5.63
N SER A 70 -0.10 -3.30 -5.39
CA SER A 70 -0.48 -4.55 -4.72
C SER A 70 -1.63 -5.22 -5.43
N TYR A 71 -1.53 -6.54 -5.60
CA TYR A 71 -2.58 -7.41 -6.09
C TYR A 71 -3.19 -8.18 -4.93
N TYR A 72 -4.52 -8.20 -4.82
CA TYR A 72 -5.20 -8.91 -3.74
C TYR A 72 -5.51 -10.35 -4.14
N THR A 73 -5.18 -11.30 -3.26
CA THR A 73 -5.30 -12.74 -3.55
C THR A 73 -6.69 -13.30 -3.22
N ASP A 74 -7.47 -12.59 -2.41
CA ASP A 74 -8.82 -12.94 -1.97
C ASP A 74 -9.89 -12.39 -2.92
N THR A 75 -9.83 -12.76 -4.19
CA THR A 75 -10.77 -12.29 -5.23
C THR A 75 -11.86 -13.32 -5.54
N GLY A 76 -13.01 -12.84 -6.03
CA GLY A 76 -14.07 -13.72 -6.51
C GLY A 76 -13.74 -14.27 -7.90
N SER A 77 -14.44 -15.31 -8.34
CA SER A 77 -14.16 -16.01 -9.61
C SER A 77 -14.21 -15.13 -10.87
N ASN A 78 -14.94 -14.00 -10.81
CA ASN A 78 -15.22 -13.15 -11.97
C ASN A 78 -14.75 -11.70 -11.79
N TYR A 79 -13.91 -11.41 -10.80
CA TYR A 79 -13.31 -10.09 -10.66
C TYR A 79 -11.92 -10.19 -10.04
N ASN A 80 -11.05 -9.26 -10.39
CA ASN A 80 -9.77 -9.08 -9.72
C ASN A 80 -9.76 -7.76 -8.96
N ARG A 81 -8.88 -7.66 -7.96
CA ARG A 81 -8.69 -6.44 -7.19
C ARG A 81 -7.22 -6.09 -7.16
N ASP A 82 -6.92 -4.80 -7.30
CA ASP A 82 -5.58 -4.29 -7.05
C ASP A 82 -5.58 -2.85 -6.53
N THR A 83 -4.42 -2.38 -6.11
CA THR A 83 -4.23 -0.99 -5.68
C THR A 83 -2.89 -0.47 -6.16
N ILE A 84 -2.92 0.75 -6.69
CA ILE A 84 -1.72 1.54 -6.96
C ILE A 84 -1.57 2.56 -5.83
N PHE A 85 -0.34 2.70 -5.33
CA PHE A 85 0.00 3.54 -4.20
C PHE A 85 0.92 4.66 -4.66
N LEU A 86 0.65 5.88 -4.21
CA LEU A 86 1.58 7.00 -4.28
C LEU A 86 1.87 7.46 -2.86
N HIS A 87 3.01 7.04 -2.34
CA HIS A 87 3.47 7.40 -1.01
C HIS A 87 4.24 8.72 -1.05
N TYR A 88 3.87 9.64 -0.17
CA TYR A 88 4.56 10.91 0.07
C TYR A 88 5.01 10.95 1.53
N ASN A 89 6.00 10.11 1.84
CA ASN A 89 6.47 9.95 3.21
C ASN A 89 7.66 10.85 3.49
N PHE A 90 7.71 11.40 4.69
CA PHE A 90 8.90 11.94 5.32
C PHE A 90 9.48 10.89 6.26
N ALA A 91 10.79 10.93 6.46
CA ALA A 91 11.47 10.08 7.41
C ALA A 91 12.41 10.89 8.30
N TYR A 92 12.52 10.47 9.55
CA TYR A 92 13.46 11.02 10.52
C TYR A 92 14.39 9.92 11.03
N VAL A 93 15.69 10.15 10.90
CA VAL A 93 16.73 9.25 11.39
C VAL A 93 16.83 9.36 12.91
N ILE A 94 16.40 8.31 13.60
CA ILE A 94 16.47 8.21 15.06
C ILE A 94 17.82 7.61 15.46
N THR A 95 18.25 6.56 14.77
CA THR A 95 19.57 5.95 14.96
C THR A 95 20.17 5.56 13.62
N ASN A 96 21.43 5.13 13.62
CA ASN A 96 22.08 4.59 12.43
C ASN A 96 21.40 3.36 11.82
N LYS A 97 20.44 2.74 12.52
CA LYS A 97 19.71 1.54 12.06
C LYS A 97 18.19 1.73 12.02
N PHE A 98 17.66 2.86 12.47
CA PHE A 98 16.22 3.01 12.67
C PHE A 98 15.75 4.39 12.22
N ILE A 99 14.72 4.39 11.38
CA ILE A 99 14.03 5.61 10.95
C ILE A 99 12.54 5.50 11.31
N ALA A 100 11.97 6.62 11.75
CA ALA A 100 10.52 6.78 11.78
C ALA A 100 10.07 7.40 10.46
N ARG A 101 8.88 7.01 10.00
CA ARG A 101 8.27 7.46 8.75
C ARG A 101 6.90 8.03 9.04
N TYR A 102 6.51 9.09 8.36
CA TYR A 102 5.16 9.66 8.46
C TYR A 102 4.82 10.39 7.17
N GLY A 103 3.54 10.49 6.82
CA GLY A 103 3.16 11.19 5.61
C GLY A 103 1.76 10.84 5.14
N ILE A 104 1.55 10.98 3.84
CA ILE A 104 0.26 10.64 3.22
C ILE A 104 0.45 9.62 2.10
N THR A 105 -0.58 8.85 1.81
CA THR A 105 -0.60 7.99 0.63
C THR A 105 -1.90 8.13 -0.12
N SER A 106 -1.78 8.37 -1.42
CA SER A 106 -2.91 8.31 -2.33
C SER A 106 -3.01 6.89 -2.87
N HIS A 107 -4.19 6.31 -2.72
CA HIS A 107 -4.53 4.98 -3.18
C HIS A 107 -5.43 5.10 -4.40
N THR A 108 -5.18 4.29 -5.41
CA THR A 108 -6.12 4.04 -6.51
C THR A 108 -6.45 2.57 -6.49
N TYR A 109 -7.58 2.25 -5.87
CA TYR A 109 -8.11 0.89 -5.77
C TYR A 109 -8.94 0.59 -7.00
N ARG A 110 -8.71 -0.57 -7.62
CA ARG A 110 -9.44 -1.00 -8.82
C ARG A 110 -10.08 -2.35 -8.58
N LEU A 111 -11.35 -2.45 -8.93
CA LEU A 111 -12.06 -3.71 -9.09
C LEU A 111 -12.20 -3.97 -10.58
N ILE A 112 -11.45 -4.95 -11.08
CA ILE A 112 -11.39 -5.32 -12.49
C ILE A 112 -12.41 -6.42 -12.73
N GLY A 113 -13.59 -6.04 -13.19
CA GLY A 113 -14.69 -6.95 -13.46
C GLY A 113 -14.51 -7.73 -14.77
N GLY A 114 -14.67 -9.05 -14.71
CA GLY A 114 -14.73 -9.93 -15.89
C GLY A 114 -16.15 -10.13 -16.45
N GLY A 115 -17.17 -9.56 -15.79
CA GLY A 115 -18.58 -9.79 -16.11
C GLY A 115 -19.13 -11.10 -15.57
N GLY A 116 -20.33 -11.48 -16.00
CA GLY A 116 -20.97 -12.72 -15.57
C GLY A 116 -21.59 -12.63 -14.18
N SER A 117 -21.47 -13.70 -13.41
CA SER A 117 -22.23 -13.88 -12.18
C SER A 117 -21.54 -14.82 -11.21
N GLN A 118 -21.61 -14.53 -9.92
CA GLN A 118 -21.10 -15.40 -8.87
C GLN A 118 -22.24 -15.96 -8.03
N THR A 119 -22.15 -17.24 -7.68
CA THR A 119 -23.10 -17.88 -6.78
C THR A 119 -22.57 -17.73 -5.36
N LEU A 120 -23.28 -17.01 -4.51
CA LEU A 120 -22.94 -16.84 -3.10
C LEU A 120 -23.90 -17.63 -2.22
N SER A 121 -23.39 -18.22 -1.14
CA SER A 121 -24.23 -18.86 -0.13
C SER A 121 -24.93 -17.80 0.72
N ASN A 122 -26.21 -17.99 1.00
CA ASN A 122 -27.04 -17.10 1.83
C ASN A 122 -27.59 -17.82 3.08
N GLY A 123 -26.85 -18.78 3.62
CA GLY A 123 -27.22 -19.55 4.82
C GLY A 123 -28.15 -20.72 4.53
N ASN A 124 -29.30 -20.49 3.87
CA ASN A 124 -30.30 -21.53 3.58
C ASN A 124 -30.32 -21.97 2.10
N GLY A 125 -29.41 -21.46 1.28
CA GLY A 125 -29.30 -21.80 -0.13
C GLY A 125 -28.13 -21.11 -0.82
N SER A 126 -28.24 -20.97 -2.13
CA SER A 126 -27.30 -20.22 -2.95
C SER A 126 -28.05 -19.28 -3.89
N THR A 127 -27.54 -18.06 -4.04
CA THR A 127 -28.13 -17.04 -4.91
C THR A 127 -27.08 -16.52 -5.88
N ARG A 128 -27.49 -16.30 -7.12
CA ARG A 128 -26.63 -15.82 -8.21
C ARG A 128 -26.64 -14.29 -8.21
N PHE A 129 -25.49 -13.68 -7.93
CA PHE A 129 -25.29 -12.23 -7.94
C PHE A 129 -24.53 -11.81 -9.20
N PRO A 130 -24.91 -10.69 -9.85
CA PRO A 130 -24.18 -10.18 -10.99
C PRO A 130 -22.77 -9.75 -10.56
N SER A 131 -21.76 -10.15 -11.33
CA SER A 131 -20.40 -9.67 -11.15
C SER A 131 -20.20 -8.39 -11.98
N PRO A 132 -19.38 -7.42 -11.53
CA PRO A 132 -19.10 -6.22 -12.30
C PRO A 132 -18.56 -6.56 -13.69
N ASN A 133 -19.08 -5.88 -14.72
CA ASN A 133 -18.71 -6.10 -16.13
C ASN A 133 -17.67 -5.11 -16.66
N LYS A 134 -17.22 -4.18 -15.82
CA LYS A 134 -16.25 -3.15 -16.14
C LYS A 134 -15.31 -2.92 -14.97
N THR A 135 -14.13 -2.38 -15.26
CA THR A 135 -13.24 -1.90 -14.21
C THR A 135 -13.84 -0.68 -13.54
N VAL A 136 -14.00 -0.75 -12.22
CA VAL A 136 -14.41 0.37 -11.39
C VAL A 136 -13.22 0.77 -10.53
N SER A 137 -12.86 2.05 -10.57
CA SER A 137 -11.75 2.60 -9.80
C SER A 137 -12.29 3.55 -8.73
N SER A 138 -11.67 3.52 -7.57
CA SER A 138 -11.92 4.46 -6.47
C SER A 138 -10.58 4.98 -5.95
N SER A 139 -10.56 6.23 -5.50
CA SER A 139 -9.35 6.84 -4.96
C SER A 139 -9.61 7.41 -3.58
N PHE A 140 -8.64 7.23 -2.69
CA PHE A 140 -8.70 7.74 -1.33
C PHE A 140 -7.30 8.05 -0.82
N THR A 141 -7.21 8.83 0.25
CA THR A 141 -5.94 9.20 0.87
C THR A 141 -5.89 8.69 2.30
N THR A 142 -4.72 8.23 2.72
CA THR A 142 -4.44 7.84 4.11
C THR A 142 -3.41 8.76 4.74
N LEU A 143 -3.51 8.92 6.06
CA LEU A 143 -2.40 9.38 6.88
C LEU A 143 -1.58 8.15 7.29
N ASN A 144 -0.26 8.24 7.20
CA ASN A 144 0.62 7.12 7.47
C ASN A 144 1.55 7.41 8.63
N ALA A 145 1.82 6.39 9.43
CA ALA A 145 2.89 6.32 10.38
C ALA A 145 3.62 5.00 10.20
N GLY A 146 4.94 5.03 10.11
CA GLY A 146 5.73 3.85 9.83
C GLY A 146 7.07 3.87 10.52
N MET A 147 7.74 2.73 10.43
CA MET A 147 9.08 2.52 10.95
C MET A 147 9.85 1.62 10.02
N GLU A 148 11.17 1.82 9.99
CA GLU A 148 12.04 1.01 9.14
C GLU A 148 13.36 0.76 9.84
N TYR A 149 13.74 -0.52 9.84
CA TYR A 149 14.94 -1.02 10.50
C TYR A 149 15.93 -1.53 9.46
N PHE A 150 17.14 -0.95 9.45
CA PHE A 150 18.22 -1.30 8.55
C PHE A 150 19.05 -2.45 9.12
N LEU A 151 19.26 -3.47 8.29
CA LEU A 151 20.15 -4.59 8.59
C LEU A 151 21.63 -4.15 8.48
N SER A 152 22.55 -4.98 8.96
CA SER A 152 23.97 -4.61 9.20
C SER A 152 24.70 -3.98 8.00
N SER A 153 24.28 -4.24 6.76
CA SER A 153 24.89 -3.67 5.55
C SER A 153 24.20 -2.39 5.04
N LYS A 154 23.12 -1.91 5.66
CA LYS A 154 22.24 -0.80 5.21
C LYS A 154 21.66 -0.93 3.80
N ASN A 155 22.07 -1.94 3.03
CA ASN A 155 21.53 -2.26 1.72
C ASN A 155 20.14 -2.90 1.80
N TYR A 156 19.75 -3.36 2.99
CA TYR A 156 18.48 -4.02 3.26
C TYR A 156 17.83 -3.44 4.50
N SER A 157 16.51 -3.36 4.48
CA SER A 157 15.71 -2.98 5.63
C SER A 157 14.39 -3.75 5.69
N VAL A 158 13.79 -3.75 6.87
CA VAL A 158 12.41 -4.17 7.09
C VAL A 158 11.59 -2.94 7.45
N ARG A 159 10.49 -2.71 6.73
CA ARG A 159 9.59 -1.57 6.92
C ARG A 159 8.21 -2.03 7.29
N PHE A 160 7.61 -1.34 8.25
CA PHE A 160 6.21 -1.45 8.61
C PHE A 160 5.58 -0.06 8.51
N ASP A 161 4.52 0.07 7.71
CA ASP A 161 3.69 1.28 7.66
C ASP A 161 2.27 0.96 8.09
N PHE A 162 1.73 1.77 8.98
CA PHE A 162 0.35 1.77 9.40
C PHE A 162 -0.36 2.99 8.81
N ASN A 163 -1.49 2.75 8.16
CA ASN A 163 -2.23 3.76 7.42
C ASN A 163 -3.64 3.89 7.98
N ILE A 164 -4.05 5.13 8.19
CA ILE A 164 -5.34 5.52 8.74
C ILE A 164 -6.14 6.20 7.63
N MET A 165 -7.27 5.58 7.26
CA MET A 165 -8.27 6.16 6.39
C MET A 165 -9.26 6.98 7.22
N ASN A 166 -9.75 8.06 6.62
CA ASN A 166 -10.84 8.88 7.17
C ASN A 166 -10.53 9.43 8.59
N THR A 167 -9.45 10.19 8.72
CA THR A 167 -9.00 10.72 10.03
C THR A 167 -10.01 11.64 10.72
N ASN A 168 -10.94 12.24 9.97
CA ASN A 168 -11.89 13.23 10.47
C ASN A 168 -13.16 12.62 11.06
N ASP A 169 -13.54 11.41 10.66
CA ASP A 169 -14.76 10.73 11.12
C ASP A 169 -14.35 9.44 11.84
N LEU A 170 -14.37 9.50 13.17
CA LEU A 170 -13.92 8.42 14.06
C LEU A 170 -14.71 7.12 13.86
N ASP A 171 -16.01 7.23 13.55
CA ASP A 171 -16.91 6.08 13.43
C ASP A 171 -16.70 5.33 12.11
N ASN A 172 -16.13 6.00 11.10
CA ASN A 172 -15.82 5.45 9.78
C ASN A 172 -14.31 5.37 9.51
N ARG A 173 -13.46 5.37 10.55
CA ARG A 173 -12.02 5.15 10.38
C ARG A 173 -11.78 3.74 9.91
N ALA A 174 -10.91 3.57 8.93
CA ALA A 174 -10.41 2.28 8.49
C ALA A 174 -8.89 2.23 8.59
N TYR A 175 -8.36 1.04 8.83
CA TYR A 175 -6.93 0.83 9.03
C TYR A 175 -6.41 -0.18 8.02
N ASN A 176 -5.26 0.13 7.44
CA ASN A 176 -4.50 -0.82 6.63
C ASN A 176 -3.03 -0.76 7.01
N TYR A 177 -2.27 -1.81 6.69
CA TYR A 177 -0.85 -1.81 6.93
C TYR A 177 -0.07 -2.45 5.79
N LEU A 178 1.20 -2.08 5.72
CA LEU A 178 2.17 -2.58 4.77
C LEU A 178 3.37 -3.14 5.54
N LEU A 179 3.83 -4.33 5.16
CA LEU A 179 5.07 -4.91 5.65
C LEU A 179 5.96 -5.23 4.45
N THR A 180 7.15 -4.61 4.36
CA THR A 180 8.08 -4.80 3.25
C THR A 180 9.50 -5.09 3.70
N VAL A 181 10.23 -5.76 2.82
CA VAL A 181 11.69 -5.73 2.77
C VAL A 181 12.08 -4.77 1.66
N ASN A 182 12.98 -3.84 1.97
CA ASN A 182 13.46 -2.87 1.00
C ASN A 182 14.93 -3.14 0.67
N ILE A 183 15.29 -2.92 -0.58
CA ILE A 183 16.64 -3.05 -1.13
C ILE A 183 17.07 -1.66 -1.61
N TYR A 184 18.18 -1.16 -1.08
CA TYR A 184 18.75 0.14 -1.41
C TYR A 184 19.89 -0.02 -2.43
N ARG A 185 19.89 0.82 -3.47
CA ARG A 185 20.96 0.92 -4.48
C ARG A 185 21.41 2.34 -4.71
#